data_AF-A0A227J2U2-F1
#
_entry.id   AF-A0A227J2U2-F1
#
_cell.length_a   1.000
_cell.length_b   1.000
_cell.length_c   1.000
_cell.angle_alpha   90.00
_cell.angle_beta   90.00
_cell.angle_gamma   90.00
#
_symmetry.space_group_name_H-M   'P 1'
#
loop_
_entity.id
_entity.type
_entity.pdbx_description
1 polymer ?
#
loop_
_entity_poly.entity_id
_entity_poly.type
_entity_poly.pdbx_seq_one_letter_code
_entity_poly.pdbx_strand_id
1 'polypeptide(L)'
;LLFRDYLSQVTQQSSSFRLDNGYLSVEKDGAQYLLITAELKESPYSLTGQLAVPDIQALEQSVAQKYGAEVAHTGVLFYADFGTQSAKSEISTIGV
;
A
#
# COMPACT_ATOMS: atom_id res chain seq x y z
N LEU A 1 10.50 -7.67 -17.78
CA LEU A 1 11.48 -7.15 -16.78
C LEU A 1 11.76 -5.65 -16.94
N LEU A 2 10.86 -4.87 -17.56
CA LEU A 2 11.03 -3.44 -17.83
C LEU A 2 11.11 -2.58 -16.55
N PHE A 3 10.50 -3.06 -15.46
CA PHE A 3 10.41 -2.32 -14.20
C PHE A 3 11.75 -2.23 -13.47
N ARG A 4 12.56 -3.30 -13.50
CA ARG A 4 13.87 -3.33 -12.86
C ARG A 4 14.85 -2.35 -13.53
N ASP A 5 14.80 -2.27 -14.85
CA ASP A 5 15.66 -1.38 -15.63
C ASP A 5 15.24 0.09 -15.42
N TYR A 6 13.94 0.37 -15.32
CA TYR A 6 13.43 1.70 -14.96
C TYR A 6 13.89 2.14 -13.56
N LEU A 7 13.76 1.28 -12.55
CA LEU A 7 14.26 1.56 -11.20
C LEU A 7 15.77 1.84 -11.21
N SER A 8 16.54 1.05 -11.95
CA SER A 8 17.99 1.25 -12.06
C SER A 8 18.35 2.60 -12.70
N GLN A 9 17.62 3.01 -13.73
CA GLN A 9 17.84 4.30 -14.40
C GLN A 9 17.45 5.50 -13.53
N VAL A 10 16.36 5.40 -12.75
CA VAL A 10 15.95 6.43 -11.79
C VAL A 10 16.95 6.54 -10.63
N THR A 11 17.48 5.42 -10.14
CA THR A 11 18.50 5.43 -9.06
C THR A 11 19.83 6.07 -9.49
N GLN A 12 20.21 5.98 -10.77
CA GLN A 12 21.41 6.65 -11.27
C GLN A 12 21.28 8.18 -11.33
N GLN A 13 20.06 8.69 -11.46
CA GLN A 13 19.79 10.13 -11.56
C GLN A 13 19.44 10.77 -10.21
N SER A 14 19.06 9.94 -9.22
CA SER A 14 18.54 10.35 -7.92
C SER A 14 19.36 9.69 -6.81
N SER A 15 20.53 10.26 -6.51
CA SER A 15 21.54 9.72 -5.57
C SER A 15 21.04 9.42 -4.15
N SER A 16 19.85 9.90 -3.78
CA SER A 16 19.19 9.67 -2.50
C SER A 16 18.40 8.35 -2.43
N PHE A 17 17.98 7.77 -3.57
CA PHE A 17 17.23 6.51 -3.58
C PHE A 17 18.17 5.31 -3.73
N ARG A 18 18.01 4.33 -2.84
CA ARG A 18 18.77 3.10 -2.83
C ARG A 18 17.82 1.92 -2.98
N LEU A 19 18.29 0.87 -3.65
CA LEU A 19 17.59 -0.40 -3.68
C LEU A 19 18.21 -1.29 -2.59
N ASP A 20 17.48 -1.54 -1.52
CA ASP A 20 17.91 -2.39 -0.41
C ASP A 20 17.04 -3.65 -0.34
N ASN A 21 17.66 -4.83 -0.47
CA ASN A 21 16.98 -6.12 -0.51
C ASN A 21 15.81 -6.22 -1.51
N GLY A 22 15.86 -5.47 -2.62
CA GLY A 22 14.81 -5.44 -3.64
C GLY A 22 13.66 -4.47 -3.34
N TYR A 23 13.74 -3.73 -2.22
CA TYR A 23 12.84 -2.64 -1.89
C TYR A 23 13.51 -1.31 -2.17
N LEU A 24 12.72 -0.32 -2.59
CA LEU A 24 13.22 1.02 -2.80
C LEU A 24 13.21 1.76 -1.45
N SER A 25 14.38 2.18 -0.98
CA SER A 25 14.56 2.95 0.25
C SER A 25 15.17 4.33 -0.04
N VAL A 26 14.82 5.32 0.75
CA VAL A 26 15.43 6.65 0.70
C VAL A 26 15.61 7.17 2.11
N GLU A 27 16.78 7.72 2.37
CA GLU A 27 17.06 8.42 3.62
C GLU A 27 16.91 9.92 3.36
N LYS A 28 15.99 10.57 4.08
CA LYS A 28 15.74 11.99 3.96
C LYS A 28 15.52 12.57 5.35
N ASP A 29 16.24 13.65 5.66
CA ASP A 29 16.13 14.38 6.93
C ASP A 29 16.33 13.47 8.18
N GLY A 30 17.17 12.42 8.05
CA GLY A 30 17.44 11.44 9.11
C GLY A 30 16.35 10.38 9.29
N ALA A 31 15.30 10.40 8.48
CA ALA A 31 14.26 9.38 8.43
C ALA A 31 14.46 8.45 7.22
N GLN A 32 14.32 7.14 7.45
CA GLN A 32 14.34 6.13 6.40
C GLN A 32 12.92 5.87 5.93
N TYR A 33 12.70 6.07 4.63
CA TYR A 33 11.45 5.73 3.96
C TYR A 33 11.65 4.46 3.13
N LEU A 34 10.67 3.58 3.17
CA LEU A 34 10.66 2.32 2.44
C LEU A 34 9.39 2.23 1.60
N LEU A 35 9.54 2.01 0.30
CA LEU A 35 8.42 1.77 -0.60
C LEU A 35 8.22 0.27 -0.79
N ILE A 36 7.05 -0.20 -0.38
CA ILE A 36 6.61 -1.59 -0.56
C ILE A 36 5.47 -1.60 -1.56
N THR A 37 5.61 -2.39 -2.62
CA THR A 37 4.57 -2.61 -3.62
C THR A 37 4.10 -4.06 -3.53
N ALA A 38 2.80 -4.27 -3.41
CA ALA A 38 2.19 -5.58 -3.46
C ALA A 38 1.10 -5.60 -4.53
N GLU A 39 1.02 -6.71 -5.26
CA GLU A 39 -0.05 -6.96 -6.21
C GLU A 39 -0.89 -8.13 -5.71
N LEU A 40 -2.21 -7.93 -5.66
CA LEU A 40 -3.15 -9.02 -5.40
C LEU A 40 -3.46 -9.72 -6.71
N LYS A 41 -3.55 -11.06 -6.68
CA LYS A 41 -4.00 -11.85 -7.84
C LYS A 41 -5.45 -11.55 -8.24
N GLU A 42 -6.26 -11.21 -7.25
CA GLU A 42 -7.68 -10.97 -7.42
C GLU A 42 -7.95 -9.51 -7.79
N SER A 43 -9.00 -9.28 -8.57
CA SER A 43 -9.43 -7.93 -8.92
C SER A 43 -9.76 -7.12 -7.65
N PRO A 44 -9.36 -5.84 -7.55
CA PRO A 44 -9.67 -4.99 -6.39
C PRO A 44 -11.17 -4.75 -6.19
N TYR A 45 -12.00 -5.06 -7.19
CA TYR A 45 -13.46 -4.99 -7.12
C TYR A 45 -14.13 -6.32 -6.79
N SER A 46 -13.36 -7.40 -6.64
CA SER A 46 -13.89 -8.69 -6.21
C SER A 46 -14.13 -8.69 -4.69
N LEU A 47 -15.16 -9.42 -4.25
CA LEU A 47 -15.44 -9.61 -2.82
C LEU A 47 -14.22 -10.20 -2.09
N THR A 48 -13.51 -11.12 -2.73
CA THR A 48 -12.27 -11.74 -2.22
C THR A 48 -11.15 -10.72 -2.03
N GLY A 49 -11.01 -9.76 -2.95
CA GLY A 49 -10.05 -8.66 -2.81
C GLY A 49 -10.39 -7.74 -1.64
N GLN A 50 -11.66 -7.41 -1.44
CA GLN A 50 -12.12 -6.57 -0.32
C GLN A 50 -11.88 -7.23 1.04
N LEU A 51 -12.02 -8.56 1.14
CA LEU A 51 -11.72 -9.30 2.37
C LEU A 51 -10.25 -9.23 2.80
N ALA A 52 -9.33 -8.94 1.88
CA ALA A 52 -7.90 -8.79 2.19
C ALA A 52 -7.56 -7.43 2.82
N VAL A 53 -8.42 -6.42 2.69
CA VAL A 53 -8.19 -5.06 3.22
C VAL A 53 -7.98 -5.05 4.75
N PRO A 54 -8.85 -5.66 5.58
CA PRO A 54 -8.64 -5.70 7.03
C PRO A 54 -7.36 -6.45 7.42
N ASP A 55 -7.00 -7.52 6.69
CA ASP A 55 -5.76 -8.26 6.94
C ASP A 55 -4.52 -7.41 6.62
N ILE A 56 -4.57 -6.63 5.53
CA ILE A 56 -3.52 -5.67 5.17
C ILE A 56 -3.40 -4.58 6.23
N GLN A 57 -4.51 -4.00 6.69
CA GLN A 57 -4.50 -2.99 7.75
C GLN A 57 -3.94 -3.54 9.07
N ALA A 58 -4.28 -4.77 9.45
CA ALA A 58 -3.74 -5.42 10.64
C ALA A 58 -2.22 -5.65 10.53
N LEU A 59 -1.74 -6.03 9.34
CA LEU A 59 -0.32 -6.16 9.06
C LEU A 59 0.40 -4.81 9.16
N GLU A 60 -0.16 -3.75 8.57
CA GLU A 60 0.39 -2.38 8.64
C GLU A 60 0.50 -1.91 10.10
N GLN A 61 -0.54 -2.13 10.91
CA GLN A 61 -0.51 -1.79 12.34
C GLN A 61 0.55 -2.60 13.10
N SER A 62 0.70 -3.89 12.80
CA SER A 62 1.73 -4.72 13.43
C SER A 62 3.15 -4.24 13.09
N VAL A 63 3.39 -3.84 11.84
CA VAL A 63 4.66 -3.27 11.39
C VAL A 63 4.91 -1.93 12.09
N ALA A 64 3.91 -1.05 12.13
CA ALA A 64 4.01 0.24 12.80
C ALA A 64 4.35 0.09 14.29
N GLN A 65 3.69 -0.81 15.00
CA GLN A 65 3.95 -1.07 16.42
C GLN A 65 5.33 -1.71 16.65
N LYS A 66 5.73 -2.66 15.82
CA LYS A 66 6.98 -3.40 16.00
C LYS A 66 8.22 -2.54 15.73
N TYR A 67 8.15 -1.64 14.75
CA TYR A 67 9.29 -0.85 14.31
C TYR A 67 9.18 0.64 14.69
N GLY A 68 8.08 1.06 15.31
CA GLY A 68 7.82 2.48 15.59
C GLY A 68 7.75 3.31 14.31
N ALA A 69 7.34 2.68 13.20
CA ALA A 69 7.34 3.29 11.87
C ALA A 69 5.95 3.85 11.54
N GLU A 70 5.91 4.95 10.80
CA GLU A 70 4.69 5.45 10.19
C GLU A 70 4.43 4.68 8.89
N VAL A 71 3.24 4.12 8.75
CA VAL A 71 2.85 3.35 7.57
C VAL A 71 1.77 4.13 6.83
N ALA A 72 2.03 4.43 5.56
CA ALA A 72 1.06 5.03 4.65
C ALA A 72 0.80 4.07 3.50
N HIS A 73 -0.47 3.95 3.11
CA HIS A 73 -0.88 3.14 1.97
C HIS A 73 -1.52 3.98 0.87
N THR A 74 -1.44 3.48 -0.36
CA THR A 74 -2.14 4.03 -1.51
C THR A 74 -2.52 2.90 -2.45
N GLY A 75 -3.74 2.93 -2.98
CA GLY A 75 -4.20 1.89 -3.89
C GLY A 75 -5.70 1.90 -4.14
N VAL A 76 -6.09 1.48 -5.35
CA VAL A 76 -7.50 1.38 -5.78
C VAL A 76 -8.31 0.43 -4.89
N LEU A 77 -7.64 -0.57 -4.31
CA LEU A 77 -8.24 -1.52 -3.36
C LEU A 77 -8.91 -0.83 -2.16
N PHE A 78 -8.21 0.12 -1.53
CA PHE A 78 -8.72 0.85 -0.36
C PHE A 78 -9.87 1.78 -0.73
N TYR A 79 -9.83 2.38 -1.93
CA TYR A 79 -10.94 3.17 -2.46
C TYR A 79 -12.18 2.32 -2.78
N ALA A 80 -11.99 1.11 -3.34
CA ALA A 80 -13.08 0.21 -3.68
C ALA A 80 -13.78 -0.35 -2.42
N ASP A 81 -13.02 -0.66 -1.37
CA ASP A 81 -13.59 -1.04 -0.07
C ASP A 81 -14.38 0.10 0.56
N PHE A 82 -13.82 1.32 0.59
CA PHE A 82 -14.53 2.50 1.11
C PHE A 82 -15.83 2.80 0.33
N GLY A 83 -15.80 2.69 -0.99
CA GLY A 83 -16.98 2.86 -1.84
C GLY A 83 -18.06 1.80 -1.57
N THR A 84 -17.67 0.55 -1.34
CA THR A 84 -18.60 -0.55 -1.03
C THR A 84 -19.20 -0.40 0.37
N GLN A 85 -18.39 -0.01 1.37
CA GLN A 85 -18.89 0.30 2.72
C GLN A 85 -19.85 1.49 2.72
N SER A 86 -19.55 2.52 1.94
CA SER A 86 -20.42 3.70 1.79
C SER A 86 -21.78 3.32 1.19
N ALA A 87 -21.81 2.48 0.14
CA ALA A 87 -23.05 1.96 -0.42
C ALA A 87 -23.85 1.09 0.57
N LYS A 88 -23.16 0.29 1.40
CA LYS A 88 -23.80 -0.51 2.46
C LYS A 88 -24.41 0.38 3.56
N SER A 89 -23.74 1.48 3.92
CA SER A 89 -24.23 2.45 4.90
C SER A 89 -25.45 3.24 4.38
N GLU A 90 -25.50 3.51 3.07
CA GLU A 90 -26.61 4.23 2.43
C GLU A 90 -27.88 3.36 2.38
N ILE A 91 -27.77 2.07 2.04
CA ILE A 91 -28.91 1.13 2.11
C ILE A 91 -29.42 0.98 3.55
N SER A 92 -28.53 0.98 4.54
CA SER A 92 -28.92 0.88 5.96
C SER A 92 -29.70 2.11 6.46
N THR A 93 -29.60 3.27 5.79
CA THR A 93 -30.29 4.50 6.18
C THR A 93 -31.69 4.60 5.57
N ILE A 94 -31.94 3.92 4.45
CA ILE A 94 -33.25 3.87 3.78
C ILE A 94 -34.15 2.75 4.35
N GLY A 95 -33.58 1.80 5.11
CA GLY A 95 -34.27 0.63 5.66
C GLY A 95 -34.91 0.79 7.05
N VAL A 96 -35.10 2.02 7.55
CA VAL A 96 -35.81 2.32 8.82
C VAL A 96 -37.03 3.20 8.61
#